data_AF-A0A1V0HWL7-F1
#
_entry.id   AF-A0A1V0HWL7-F1
#
_cell.length_a   1.000
_cell.length_b   1.000
_cell.length_c   1.000
_cell.angle_alpha   90.00
_cell.angle_beta   90.00
_cell.angle_gamma   90.00
#
_symmetry.space_group_name_H-M   'P 1'
#
loop_
_entity.id
_entity.type
_entity.pdbx_description
1 polymer ?
#
loop_
_entity_poly.entity_id
_entity_poly.type
_entity_poly.pdbx_seq_one_letter_code
_entity_poly.pdbx_strand_id
1 'polypeptide(L)'
;MTGGPDPVDWQGEALDCAACRFAGLLARRRCGFGWSCAFDRYAPRIARFFMMNPGAAESCLGDPYAETRAHAAQVASIFRLRPLLNDPDPGVRAVAAIRLPAAQSKAALDDPDREVRIALAWRMPFADLVPLLRDPDPFVRQVAARRADPGVLPILTHDPAPEIRKLVAERVAPRWLDPLIADPDPEVRRAVARRIAPERLAPLACDSDLRVRHAAAERAGADLLRRLLDDPEEPVRQAAADRLAELAELAELAAMTTPLPAERNSDVDR
;
A
#
# COMPACT_ATOMS: atom_id res chain seq x y z
N MET A 1 -14.77 -27.20 23.34
CA MET A 1 -14.42 -27.49 21.93
C MET A 1 -12.98 -27.97 21.89
N THR A 2 -12.79 -29.28 21.73
CA THR A 2 -11.51 -30.00 21.67
C THR A 2 -11.08 -30.16 20.21
N GLY A 3 -10.69 -29.06 19.59
CA GLY A 3 -10.21 -29.05 18.20
C GLY A 3 -9.03 -28.09 18.10
N GLY A 4 -7.83 -28.58 18.37
CA GLY A 4 -6.59 -27.82 18.31
C GLY A 4 -5.40 -28.73 18.62
N PRO A 5 -4.17 -28.29 18.28
CA PRO A 5 -2.96 -29.07 18.52
C PRO A 5 -2.76 -29.35 20.01
N ASP A 6 -1.92 -30.33 20.34
CA ASP A 6 -1.66 -30.70 21.74
C ASP A 6 -1.17 -29.48 22.55
N PRO A 7 -1.70 -29.26 23.77
CA PRO A 7 -1.30 -28.18 24.66
C PRO A 7 0.04 -28.46 25.33
N VAL A 8 1.09 -28.23 24.55
CA VAL A 8 2.48 -28.31 24.96
C VAL A 8 3.13 -26.94 24.79
N ASP A 9 4.28 -26.75 25.44
CA ASP A 9 5.08 -25.56 25.24
C ASP A 9 5.77 -25.54 23.86
N TRP A 10 6.53 -24.48 23.61
CA TRP A 10 7.25 -24.28 22.35
C TRP A 10 8.36 -25.31 22.08
N GLN A 11 8.80 -26.05 23.10
CA GLN A 11 9.76 -27.15 22.97
C GLN A 11 9.05 -28.51 22.79
N GLY A 12 7.74 -28.56 22.99
CA GLY A 12 6.93 -29.78 22.93
C GLY A 12 6.71 -30.45 24.28
N GLU A 13 7.12 -29.80 25.37
CA GLU A 13 7.00 -30.33 26.72
C GLU A 13 5.63 -30.03 27.33
N ALA A 14 5.21 -30.88 28.28
CA ALA A 14 3.92 -30.73 28.94
C ALA A 14 3.85 -29.44 29.78
N LEU A 15 2.75 -28.70 29.63
CA LEU A 15 2.51 -27.49 30.41
C LEU A 15 2.10 -27.83 31.86
N ASP A 16 2.92 -27.43 32.84
CA ASP A 16 2.60 -27.56 34.26
C ASP A 16 1.81 -26.33 34.77
N CYS A 17 0.48 -26.48 34.85
CA CYS A 17 -0.39 -25.44 35.37
C CYS A 17 -0.25 -25.20 36.88
N ALA A 18 0.23 -26.18 37.65
CA ALA A 18 0.37 -26.07 39.10
C ALA A 18 1.60 -25.24 39.48
N ALA A 19 2.71 -25.39 38.75
CA ALA A 19 3.92 -24.59 38.93
C ALA A 19 3.89 -23.23 38.20
N CYS A 20 2.87 -22.98 37.38
CA CYS A 20 2.77 -21.77 36.57
C CYS A 20 2.64 -20.49 37.41
N ARG A 21 3.42 -19.46 37.07
CA ARG A 21 3.35 -18.12 37.70
C ARG A 21 1.98 -17.43 37.60
N PHE A 22 1.10 -17.94 36.73
CA PHE A 22 -0.27 -17.49 36.56
C PHE A 22 -1.33 -18.46 37.12
N ALA A 23 -0.97 -19.38 38.01
CA ALA A 23 -1.90 -20.35 38.60
C ALA A 23 -3.15 -19.68 39.22
N GLY A 24 -3.01 -18.48 39.80
CA GLY A 24 -4.15 -17.71 40.32
C GLY A 24 -5.17 -17.26 39.25
N LEU A 25 -4.78 -17.21 37.97
CA LEU A 25 -5.68 -16.90 36.85
C LEU A 25 -6.53 -18.11 36.46
N LEU A 26 -5.97 -19.31 36.60
CA LEU A 26 -6.68 -20.57 36.35
C LEU A 26 -7.86 -20.74 37.30
N ALA A 27 -7.64 -20.46 38.59
CA ALA A 27 -8.70 -20.50 39.61
C ALA A 27 -9.87 -19.55 39.30
N ARG A 28 -9.59 -18.44 38.58
CA ARG A 28 -10.57 -17.45 38.14
C ARG A 28 -11.09 -17.70 36.72
N ARG A 29 -10.76 -18.85 36.12
CA ARG A 29 -11.12 -19.23 34.74
C ARG A 29 -10.70 -18.20 33.69
N ARG A 30 -9.61 -17.47 33.93
CA ARG A 30 -9.03 -16.51 32.97
C ARG A 30 -7.89 -17.10 32.15
N CYS A 31 -7.54 -18.36 32.38
CA CYS A 31 -6.70 -19.17 31.48
C CYS A 31 -7.19 -20.63 31.59
N GLY A 32 -6.69 -21.51 30.73
CA GLY A 32 -7.05 -22.92 30.76
C GLY A 32 -6.24 -23.78 29.80
N PHE A 33 -5.88 -24.98 30.24
CA PHE A 33 -5.16 -25.97 29.45
C PHE A 33 -5.91 -26.29 28.14
N GLY A 34 -5.21 -26.37 27.01
CA GLY A 34 -5.85 -26.60 25.71
C GLY A 34 -6.65 -25.43 25.14
N TRP A 35 -6.77 -24.32 25.87
CA TRP A 35 -7.68 -23.23 25.51
C TRP A 35 -7.02 -21.85 25.53
N SER A 36 -6.35 -21.48 26.61
CA SER A 36 -5.74 -20.16 26.77
C SER A 36 -4.55 -20.26 27.72
N CYS A 37 -3.35 -20.08 27.18
CA CYS A 37 -2.12 -20.19 27.94
C CYS A 37 -1.07 -19.30 27.27
N ALA A 38 -0.32 -18.54 28.08
CA ALA A 38 0.77 -17.70 27.60
C ALA A 38 1.94 -18.51 27.03
N PHE A 39 2.15 -19.73 27.53
CA PHE A 39 3.34 -20.55 27.26
C PHE A 39 3.08 -21.71 26.31
N ASP A 40 1.89 -21.79 25.74
CA ASP A 40 1.54 -22.80 24.73
C ASP A 40 2.21 -22.44 23.41
N ARG A 41 2.65 -23.44 22.64
CA ARG A 41 3.22 -23.21 21.30
C ARG A 41 2.22 -22.68 20.27
N TYR A 42 0.93 -22.88 20.50
CA TYR A 42 -0.11 -22.53 19.55
C TYR A 42 -0.53 -21.07 19.73
N ALA A 43 -0.04 -20.21 18.84
CA ALA A 43 -0.24 -18.75 18.89
C ALA A 43 -1.68 -18.28 19.19
N PRO A 44 -2.76 -18.89 18.64
CA PRO A 44 -4.12 -18.50 19.01
C PRO A 44 -4.48 -18.67 20.49
N ARG A 45 -3.85 -19.61 21.21
CA ARG A 45 -4.03 -19.76 22.68
C ARG A 45 -3.27 -18.69 23.45
N ILE A 46 -2.07 -18.31 22.98
CA ILE A 46 -1.27 -17.20 23.52
C ILE A 46 -2.02 -15.88 23.33
N ALA A 47 -2.48 -15.60 22.11
CA ALA A 47 -3.26 -14.40 21.80
C ALA A 47 -4.51 -14.28 22.69
N ARG A 48 -5.25 -15.39 22.86
CA ARG A 48 -6.42 -15.45 23.75
C ARG A 48 -6.06 -15.18 25.20
N PHE A 49 -4.91 -15.70 25.67
CA PHE A 49 -4.44 -15.44 27.04
C PHE A 49 -4.23 -13.95 27.30
N PHE A 50 -3.51 -13.26 26.41
CA PHE A 50 -3.22 -11.83 26.60
C PHE A 50 -4.44 -10.94 26.38
N MET A 51 -5.38 -11.35 25.51
CA MET A 51 -6.66 -10.67 25.37
C MET A 51 -7.47 -10.68 26.68
N MET A 52 -7.46 -11.80 27.41
CA MET A 52 -8.19 -11.92 28.69
C MET A 52 -7.40 -11.40 29.90
N ASN A 53 -6.07 -11.32 29.79
CA ASN A 53 -5.17 -10.96 30.88
C ASN A 53 -4.12 -9.93 30.46
N PRO A 54 -4.51 -8.72 30.03
CA PRO A 54 -3.56 -7.70 29.58
C PRO A 54 -2.54 -7.32 30.67
N GLY A 55 -2.92 -7.38 31.95
CA GLY A 55 -2.03 -7.12 33.08
C GLY A 55 -0.88 -8.14 33.25
N ALA A 56 -0.93 -9.30 32.58
CA ALA A 56 0.16 -10.28 32.60
C ALA A 56 1.28 -9.94 31.59
N ALA A 57 1.01 -9.07 30.62
CA ALA A 57 1.86 -8.87 29.46
C ALA A 57 3.27 -8.36 29.78
N GLU A 58 3.41 -7.38 30.68
CA GLU A 58 4.74 -6.83 31.00
C GLU A 58 5.69 -7.90 31.57
N SER A 59 5.16 -8.83 32.37
CA SER A 59 5.94 -9.94 32.92
C SER A 59 6.36 -10.98 31.88
N CYS A 60 5.79 -10.92 30.67
CA CYS A 60 6.05 -11.84 29.57
C CYS A 60 6.96 -11.25 28.49
N LEU A 61 7.37 -9.99 28.59
CA LEU A 61 8.23 -9.35 27.58
C LEU A 61 9.65 -9.92 27.53
N GLY A 62 10.07 -10.67 28.54
CA GLY A 62 11.36 -11.36 28.60
C GLY A 62 11.25 -12.89 28.53
N ASP A 63 10.08 -13.44 28.17
CA ASP A 63 9.92 -14.89 28.05
C ASP A 63 10.82 -15.46 26.95
N PRO A 64 11.30 -16.71 27.08
CA PRO A 64 12.20 -17.31 26.10
C PRO A 64 11.55 -17.47 24.71
N TYR A 65 10.25 -17.72 24.66
CA TYR A 65 9.53 -17.93 23.41
C TYR A 65 9.12 -16.61 22.74
N ALA A 66 9.55 -16.40 21.50
CA ALA A 66 9.34 -15.15 20.78
C ALA A 66 7.86 -14.83 20.58
N GLU A 67 7.02 -15.82 20.29
CA GLU A 67 5.60 -15.62 20.06
C GLU A 67 4.87 -15.20 21.35
N THR A 68 5.35 -15.66 22.51
CA THR A 68 4.87 -15.15 23.81
C THR A 68 5.24 -13.68 23.97
N ARG A 69 6.51 -13.32 23.70
CA ARG A 69 6.97 -11.91 23.76
C ARG A 69 6.21 -11.03 22.77
N ALA A 70 5.97 -11.50 21.54
CA ALA A 70 5.28 -10.75 20.50
C ALA A 70 3.81 -10.48 20.89
N HIS A 71 3.08 -11.49 21.35
CA HIS A 71 1.70 -11.29 21.81
C HIS A 71 1.61 -10.48 23.12
N ALA A 72 2.57 -10.63 24.03
CA ALA A 72 2.68 -9.77 25.19
C ALA A 72 2.92 -8.30 24.76
N ALA A 73 3.85 -8.09 23.83
CA ALA A 73 4.18 -6.79 23.26
C ALA A 73 3.01 -6.16 22.49
N GLN A 74 2.00 -6.92 22.06
CA GLN A 74 0.78 -6.37 21.44
C GLN A 74 -0.15 -5.65 22.44
N VAL A 75 -0.12 -6.04 23.72
CA VAL A 75 -1.03 -5.50 24.74
C VAL A 75 -0.32 -4.76 25.88
N ALA A 76 0.98 -4.97 26.07
CA ALA A 76 1.77 -4.31 27.12
C ALA A 76 1.73 -2.77 27.00
N SER A 77 2.10 -2.08 28.08
CA SER A 77 2.25 -0.64 28.06
C SER A 77 3.30 -0.20 27.03
N ILE A 78 3.00 0.83 26.25
CA ILE A 78 3.93 1.37 25.23
C ILE A 78 5.27 1.80 25.85
N PHE A 79 5.27 2.19 27.14
CA PHE A 79 6.46 2.61 27.89
C PHE A 79 7.45 1.46 28.13
N ARG A 80 7.04 0.20 27.90
CA ARG A 80 7.88 -0.99 28.04
C ARG A 80 8.45 -1.51 26.71
N LEU A 81 8.03 -0.97 25.57
CA LEU A 81 8.32 -1.57 24.26
C LEU A 81 9.66 -1.13 23.66
N ARG A 82 10.23 0.00 24.12
CA ARG A 82 11.47 0.52 23.52
C ARG A 82 12.65 -0.47 23.54
N PRO A 83 12.91 -1.23 24.62
CA PRO A 83 13.95 -2.25 24.61
C PRO A 83 13.73 -3.37 23.58
N LEU A 84 12.47 -3.67 23.23
CA LEU A 84 12.13 -4.73 22.28
C LEU A 84 12.47 -4.38 20.83
N LEU A 85 12.86 -3.14 20.53
CA LEU A 85 13.47 -2.80 19.24
C LEU A 85 14.82 -3.51 19.02
N ASN A 86 15.43 -4.06 20.08
CA ASN A 86 16.65 -4.87 20.01
C ASN A 86 16.38 -6.36 20.30
N ASP A 87 15.12 -6.81 20.23
CA ASP A 87 14.80 -8.22 20.43
C ASP A 87 15.47 -9.09 19.35
N PRO A 88 16.01 -10.28 19.68
CA PRO A 88 16.59 -11.16 18.67
C PRO A 88 15.58 -11.57 17.58
N ASP A 89 14.29 -11.66 17.92
CA ASP A 89 13.25 -12.07 16.98
C ASP A 89 12.68 -10.87 16.19
N PRO A 90 12.67 -10.92 14.84
CA PRO A 90 12.15 -9.84 14.01
C PRO A 90 10.64 -9.63 14.19
N GLY A 91 9.86 -10.66 14.51
CA GLY A 91 8.43 -10.54 14.79
C GLY A 91 8.16 -9.70 16.03
N VAL A 92 8.96 -9.88 17.09
CA VAL A 92 8.89 -9.05 18.29
C VAL A 92 9.32 -7.60 18.00
N ARG A 93 10.42 -7.40 17.25
CA ARG A 93 10.86 -6.06 16.84
C ARG A 93 9.80 -5.34 16.00
N ALA A 94 9.15 -6.05 15.07
CA ALA A 94 8.07 -5.51 14.25
C ALA A 94 6.88 -5.05 15.11
N VAL A 95 6.43 -5.88 16.07
CA VAL A 95 5.35 -5.50 17.01
C VAL A 95 5.73 -4.25 17.81
N ALA A 96 6.96 -4.17 18.32
CA ALA A 96 7.43 -3.00 19.04
C ALA A 96 7.43 -1.75 18.14
N ALA A 97 7.99 -1.86 16.93
CA ALA A 97 8.08 -0.78 15.96
C ALA A 97 6.71 -0.18 15.58
N ILE A 98 5.67 -1.01 15.38
CA ILE A 98 4.33 -0.52 15.01
C ILE A 98 3.52 0.07 16.17
N ARG A 99 3.86 -0.28 17.42
CA ARG A 99 3.15 0.19 18.61
C ARG A 99 3.79 1.41 19.25
N LEU A 100 5.10 1.59 19.09
CA LEU A 100 5.80 2.76 19.60
C LEU A 100 5.32 4.05 18.90
N PRO A 101 5.40 5.20 19.58
CA PRO A 101 5.21 6.50 18.93
C PRO A 101 6.18 6.67 17.76
N ALA A 102 5.74 7.32 16.68
CA ALA A 102 6.52 7.46 15.44
C ALA A 102 7.96 7.93 15.66
N ALA A 103 8.17 8.90 16.57
CA ALA A 103 9.50 9.40 16.90
C ALA A 103 10.46 8.33 17.43
N GLN A 104 9.95 7.32 18.16
CA GLN A 104 10.75 6.21 18.68
C GLN A 104 10.90 5.09 17.64
N SER A 105 9.85 4.81 16.86
CA SER A 105 9.87 3.78 15.81
C SER A 105 10.92 4.02 14.71
N LYS A 106 11.33 5.29 14.51
CA LYS A 106 12.41 5.67 13.59
C LYS A 106 13.72 4.92 13.85
N ALA A 107 13.97 4.49 15.08
CA ALA A 107 15.18 3.72 15.41
C ALA A 107 15.24 2.35 14.71
N ALA A 108 14.13 1.85 14.17
CA ALA A 108 14.07 0.59 13.42
C ALA A 108 14.03 0.78 11.89
N LEU A 109 14.24 2.00 11.38
CA LEU A 109 14.25 2.27 9.93
C LEU A 109 15.31 1.44 9.19
N ASP A 110 16.46 1.23 9.84
CA ASP A 110 17.58 0.45 9.32
C ASP A 110 17.60 -0.98 9.88
N ASP A 111 16.46 -1.52 10.32
CA ASP A 111 16.38 -2.90 10.84
C ASP A 111 16.87 -3.89 9.77
N PRO A 112 17.74 -4.85 10.13
CA PRO A 112 18.27 -5.82 9.18
C PRO A 112 17.17 -6.69 8.55
N ASP A 113 16.04 -6.87 9.23
CA ASP A 113 14.93 -7.68 8.75
C ASP A 113 13.96 -6.85 7.91
N ARG A 114 13.68 -7.33 6.68
CA ARG A 114 12.76 -6.66 5.75
C ARG A 114 11.33 -6.58 6.29
N GLU A 115 10.86 -7.57 7.05
CA GLU A 115 9.49 -7.57 7.60
C GLU A 115 9.29 -6.48 8.65
N VAL A 116 10.33 -6.15 9.42
CA VAL A 116 10.30 -5.00 10.35
C VAL A 116 10.18 -3.68 9.57
N ARG A 117 10.99 -3.51 8.52
CA ARG A 117 10.94 -2.31 7.66
C ARG A 117 9.62 -2.19 6.90
N ILE A 118 9.03 -3.30 6.46
CA ILE A 118 7.67 -3.34 5.90
C ILE A 118 6.64 -2.90 6.95
N ALA A 119 6.71 -3.43 8.17
CA ALA A 119 5.80 -3.06 9.25
C ALA A 119 5.87 -1.55 9.57
N LEU A 120 7.07 -0.96 9.54
CA LEU A 120 7.27 0.48 9.63
C LEU A 120 6.63 1.21 8.44
N ALA A 121 6.86 0.75 7.21
CA ALA A 121 6.28 1.31 6.01
C ALA A 121 4.75 1.38 6.07
N TRP A 122 4.08 0.45 6.77
CA TRP A 122 2.62 0.44 6.97
C TRP A 122 2.11 1.43 8.02
N ARG A 123 2.93 1.80 9.00
CA ARG A 123 2.47 2.55 10.19
C ARG A 123 2.94 4.00 10.22
N MET A 124 4.13 4.28 9.70
CA MET A 124 4.75 5.60 9.86
C MET A 124 3.93 6.72 9.23
N PRO A 125 4.00 7.95 9.78
CA PRO A 125 3.44 9.15 9.15
C PRO A 125 4.02 9.37 7.75
N PHE A 126 3.26 9.99 6.85
CA PHE A 126 3.70 10.22 5.47
C PHE A 126 5.03 10.99 5.37
N ALA A 127 5.23 11.99 6.24
CA ALA A 127 6.46 12.77 6.30
C ALA A 127 7.71 11.93 6.64
N ASP A 128 7.53 10.79 7.30
CA ASP A 128 8.61 9.91 7.77
C ASP A 128 8.85 8.71 6.83
N LEU A 129 8.10 8.58 5.73
CA LEU A 129 8.28 7.48 4.77
C LEU A 129 9.47 7.67 3.82
N VAL A 130 9.98 8.90 3.68
CA VAL A 130 11.03 9.24 2.70
C VAL A 130 12.28 8.34 2.80
N PRO A 131 12.81 7.97 3.99
CA PRO A 131 13.92 7.03 4.09
C PRO A 131 13.60 5.66 3.46
N LEU A 132 12.39 5.14 3.66
CA LEU A 132 11.98 3.84 3.12
C LEU A 132 11.72 3.86 1.61
N LEU A 133 11.56 5.04 1.00
CA LEU A 133 11.53 5.15 -0.47
C LEU A 133 12.91 4.91 -1.10
N ARG A 134 14.00 4.88 -0.30
CA ARG A 134 15.36 4.57 -0.74
C ARG A 134 15.85 3.21 -0.24
N ASP A 135 14.94 2.41 0.30
CA ASP A 135 15.27 1.11 0.85
C ASP A 135 15.90 0.20 -0.21
N PRO A 136 16.92 -0.61 0.11
CA PRO A 136 17.47 -1.59 -0.84
C PRO A 136 16.43 -2.62 -1.33
N ASP A 137 15.46 -2.98 -0.49
CA ASP A 137 14.42 -3.95 -0.84
C ASP A 137 13.28 -3.26 -1.65
N PRO A 138 13.01 -3.71 -2.88
CA PRO A 138 11.97 -3.10 -3.72
C PRO A 138 10.56 -3.26 -3.15
N PHE A 139 10.29 -4.30 -2.37
CA PHE A 139 8.98 -4.47 -1.75
C PHE A 139 8.78 -3.46 -0.61
N VAL A 140 9.81 -3.16 0.18
CA VAL A 140 9.77 -2.06 1.17
C VAL A 140 9.49 -0.72 0.46
N ARG A 141 10.25 -0.42 -0.61
CA ARG A 141 10.03 0.81 -1.41
C ARG A 141 8.62 0.86 -1.97
N GLN A 142 8.08 -0.24 -2.47
CA GLN A 142 6.72 -0.31 -3.01
C GLN A 142 5.66 -0.04 -1.94
N VAL A 143 5.77 -0.65 -0.75
CA VAL A 143 4.84 -0.42 0.36
C VAL A 143 4.90 1.03 0.82
N ALA A 144 6.11 1.59 0.97
CA ALA A 144 6.30 2.99 1.32
C ALA A 144 5.71 3.92 0.24
N ALA A 145 5.99 3.64 -1.03
CA ALA A 145 5.48 4.42 -2.16
C ALA A 145 3.96 4.44 -2.19
N ARG A 146 3.27 3.31 -1.99
CA ARG A 146 1.79 3.22 -1.96
C ARG A 146 1.15 4.20 -0.98
N ARG A 147 1.82 4.48 0.15
CA ARG A 147 1.33 5.38 1.18
C ARG A 147 1.87 6.80 1.04
N ALA A 148 3.05 6.99 0.45
CA ALA A 148 3.68 8.29 0.36
C ALA A 148 2.80 9.35 -0.33
N ASP A 149 2.98 10.61 0.08
CA ASP A 149 2.32 11.74 -0.56
C ASP A 149 2.69 11.78 -2.05
N PRO A 150 1.74 12.01 -2.98
CA PRO A 150 2.03 12.08 -4.40
C PRO A 150 3.11 13.10 -4.78
N GLY A 151 3.30 14.15 -3.99
CA GLY A 151 4.33 15.17 -4.18
C GLY A 151 5.76 14.67 -3.99
N VAL A 152 5.99 13.57 -3.25
CA VAL A 152 7.32 12.99 -3.06
C VAL A 152 7.64 11.85 -4.02
N LEU A 153 6.62 11.27 -4.68
CA LEU A 153 6.80 10.18 -5.65
C LEU A 153 7.73 10.47 -6.85
N PRO A 154 7.96 11.73 -7.31
CA PRO A 154 8.91 11.98 -8.39
C PRO A 154 10.34 11.47 -8.13
N ILE A 155 10.74 11.25 -6.87
CA ILE A 155 12.05 10.66 -6.56
C ILE A 155 12.17 9.20 -7.03
N LEU A 156 11.05 8.52 -7.28
CA LEU A 156 10.96 7.12 -7.69
C LEU A 156 10.72 6.96 -9.19
N THR A 157 10.71 8.04 -9.97
CA THR A 157 10.49 8.01 -11.42
C THR A 157 11.51 7.12 -12.16
N HIS A 158 12.71 6.97 -11.60
CA HIS A 158 13.78 6.12 -12.16
C HIS A 158 14.06 4.88 -11.29
N ASP A 159 13.09 4.45 -10.48
CA ASP A 159 13.27 3.23 -9.67
C ASP A 159 13.57 2.03 -10.60
N PRO A 160 14.53 1.16 -10.26
CA PRO A 160 14.81 -0.02 -11.08
C PRO A 160 13.60 -0.96 -11.22
N ALA A 161 12.69 -1.01 -10.24
CA ALA A 161 11.51 -1.88 -10.28
C ALA A 161 10.37 -1.25 -11.12
N PRO A 162 9.91 -1.90 -12.21
CA PRO A 162 8.83 -1.37 -13.05
C PRO A 162 7.51 -1.25 -12.29
N GLU A 163 7.24 -2.09 -11.31
CA GLU A 163 6.03 -2.02 -10.49
C GLU A 163 5.97 -0.74 -9.66
N ILE A 164 7.14 -0.21 -9.25
CA ILE A 164 7.24 1.08 -8.55
C ILE A 164 7.06 2.22 -9.54
N ARG A 165 7.73 2.20 -10.70
CA ARG A 165 7.54 3.22 -11.73
C ARG A 165 6.10 3.29 -12.24
N LYS A 166 5.41 2.16 -12.32
CA LYS A 166 3.98 2.07 -12.64
C LYS A 166 3.14 2.75 -11.56
N LEU A 167 3.39 2.43 -10.29
CA LEU A 167 2.72 3.09 -9.17
C LEU A 167 2.93 4.61 -9.18
N VAL A 168 4.16 5.05 -9.50
CA VAL A 168 4.49 6.46 -9.69
C VAL A 168 3.63 7.04 -10.82
N ALA A 169 3.63 6.43 -12.01
CA ALA A 169 2.81 6.84 -13.16
C ALA A 169 1.31 6.92 -12.84
N GLU A 170 0.80 6.05 -11.97
CA GLU A 170 -0.61 6.04 -11.55
C GLU A 170 -0.98 7.18 -10.59
N ARG A 171 -0.01 7.75 -9.85
CA ARG A 171 -0.30 8.65 -8.71
C ARG A 171 0.33 10.03 -8.78
N VAL A 172 1.46 10.22 -9.45
CA VAL A 172 2.12 11.55 -9.53
C VAL A 172 1.23 12.59 -10.19
N ALA A 173 1.45 13.87 -9.88
CA ALA A 173 0.78 14.94 -10.61
C ALA A 173 1.12 14.87 -12.12
N PRO A 174 0.17 15.21 -13.03
CA PRO A 174 0.38 15.05 -14.48
C PRO A 174 1.65 15.68 -15.04
N ARG A 175 2.10 16.81 -14.48
CA ARG A 175 3.36 17.48 -14.85
C ARG A 175 4.64 16.63 -14.69
N TRP A 176 4.55 15.52 -13.94
CA TRP A 176 5.67 14.60 -13.72
C TRP A 176 5.59 13.34 -14.58
N LEU A 177 4.63 13.24 -15.52
CA LEU A 177 4.46 12.05 -16.36
C LEU A 177 5.38 12.04 -17.59
N ASP A 178 5.87 13.20 -18.04
CA ASP A 178 6.71 13.30 -19.24
C ASP A 178 7.93 12.36 -19.24
N PRO A 179 8.71 12.21 -18.14
CA PRO A 179 9.84 11.28 -18.11
C PRO A 179 9.47 9.80 -18.29
N LEU A 180 8.21 9.43 -18.05
CA LEU A 180 7.73 8.04 -18.08
C LEU A 180 7.09 7.67 -19.43
N ILE A 181 6.95 8.61 -20.37
CA ILE A 181 6.36 8.34 -21.70
C ILE A 181 7.14 7.25 -22.44
N ALA A 182 8.46 7.25 -22.33
CA ALA A 182 9.36 6.32 -22.98
C ALA A 182 9.90 5.23 -22.03
N ASP A 183 9.18 4.94 -20.94
CA ASP A 183 9.59 3.90 -20.00
C ASP A 183 9.80 2.56 -20.74
N PRO A 184 10.84 1.76 -20.44
CA PRO A 184 11.04 0.48 -21.09
C PRO A 184 9.86 -0.49 -20.86
N ASP A 185 9.14 -0.37 -19.74
CA ASP A 185 8.03 -1.24 -19.39
C ASP A 185 6.69 -0.74 -19.99
N PRO A 186 5.98 -1.56 -20.78
CA PRO A 186 4.73 -1.15 -21.42
C PRO A 186 3.58 -0.92 -20.43
N GLU A 187 3.58 -1.55 -19.25
CA GLU A 187 2.57 -1.31 -18.22
C GLU A 187 2.76 0.06 -17.55
N VAL A 188 4.01 0.55 -17.47
CA VAL A 188 4.29 1.94 -17.06
C VAL A 188 3.80 2.92 -18.12
N ARG A 189 4.17 2.72 -19.39
CA ARG A 189 3.71 3.58 -20.51
C ARG A 189 2.18 3.61 -20.64
N ARG A 190 1.53 2.47 -20.42
CA ARG A 190 0.06 2.36 -20.36
C ARG A 190 -0.54 3.17 -19.20
N ALA A 191 0.08 3.13 -18.02
CA ALA A 191 -0.35 3.96 -16.89
C ALA A 191 -0.19 5.46 -17.20
N VAL A 192 0.87 5.86 -17.92
CA VAL A 192 1.06 7.22 -18.42
C VAL A 192 -0.03 7.61 -19.42
N ALA A 193 -0.31 6.76 -20.43
CA ALA A 193 -1.33 6.99 -21.45
C ALA A 193 -2.72 7.25 -20.88
N ARG A 194 -3.04 6.68 -19.71
CA ARG A 194 -4.31 6.90 -19.00
C ARG A 194 -4.43 8.26 -18.31
N ARG A 195 -3.32 8.96 -18.06
CA ARG A 195 -3.32 10.15 -17.19
C ARG A 195 -2.69 11.39 -17.81
N ILE A 196 -1.77 11.23 -18.76
CA ILE A 196 -1.07 12.37 -19.37
C ILE A 196 -2.04 13.26 -20.15
N ALA A 197 -1.72 14.55 -20.29
CA ALA A 197 -2.55 15.48 -21.04
C ALA A 197 -2.77 14.99 -22.50
N PRO A 198 -3.98 15.11 -23.08
CA PRO A 198 -4.29 14.58 -24.41
C PRO A 198 -3.32 15.05 -25.51
N GLU A 199 -2.80 16.27 -25.41
CA GLU A 199 -1.87 16.88 -26.37
C GLU A 199 -0.50 16.16 -26.38
N ARG A 200 -0.20 15.38 -25.34
CA ARG A 200 1.05 14.62 -25.18
C ARG A 200 0.89 13.14 -25.52
N LEU A 201 -0.28 12.70 -25.99
CA LEU A 201 -0.54 11.29 -26.31
C LEU A 201 0.09 10.82 -27.64
N ALA A 202 0.54 11.73 -28.51
CA ALA A 202 1.03 11.38 -29.83
C ALA A 202 2.13 10.29 -29.84
N PRO A 203 3.15 10.29 -28.95
CA PRO A 203 4.14 9.21 -28.90
C PRO A 203 3.54 7.86 -28.49
N LEU A 204 2.56 7.87 -27.57
CA LEU A 204 1.93 6.66 -27.02
C LEU A 204 0.91 6.04 -27.98
N ALA A 205 0.35 6.83 -28.90
CA ALA A 205 -0.46 6.34 -30.00
C ALA A 205 0.36 5.62 -31.08
N CYS A 206 1.69 5.80 -31.11
CA CYS A 206 2.60 5.08 -32.00
C CYS A 206 3.39 3.98 -31.27
N ASP A 207 2.97 3.61 -30.06
CA ASP A 207 3.68 2.64 -29.22
C ASP A 207 3.68 1.24 -29.84
N SER A 208 4.74 0.46 -29.60
CA SER A 208 4.81 -0.93 -30.07
C SER A 208 3.80 -1.85 -29.37
N ASP A 209 3.41 -1.54 -28.13
CA ASP A 209 2.43 -2.32 -27.37
C ASP A 209 1.01 -1.83 -27.64
N LEU A 210 0.15 -2.72 -28.12
CA LEU A 210 -1.24 -2.41 -28.44
C LEU A 210 -2.03 -1.89 -27.24
N ARG A 211 -1.70 -2.31 -26.01
CA ARG A 211 -2.40 -1.88 -24.79
C ARG A 211 -2.11 -0.43 -24.47
N VAL A 212 -0.93 0.07 -24.85
CA VAL A 212 -0.57 1.48 -24.71
C VAL A 212 -1.30 2.31 -25.77
N ARG A 213 -1.30 1.85 -27.04
CA ARG A 213 -2.05 2.50 -28.12
C ARG A 213 -3.55 2.56 -27.85
N HIS A 214 -4.14 1.47 -27.35
CA HIS A 214 -5.53 1.44 -26.90
C HIS A 214 -5.81 2.46 -25.80
N ALA A 215 -4.98 2.52 -24.76
CA ALA A 215 -5.13 3.50 -23.69
C ALA A 215 -4.98 4.95 -24.17
N ALA A 216 -4.17 5.18 -25.21
CA ALA A 216 -4.08 6.48 -25.87
C ALA A 216 -5.34 6.79 -26.69
N ALA A 217 -5.88 5.80 -27.44
CA ALA A 217 -7.09 5.92 -28.23
C ALA A 217 -8.32 6.32 -27.38
N GLU A 218 -8.44 5.81 -26.15
CA GLU A 218 -9.52 6.17 -25.23
C GLU A 218 -9.57 7.66 -24.86
N ARG A 219 -8.47 8.41 -25.05
CA ARG A 219 -8.31 9.78 -24.54
C ARG A 219 -7.82 10.80 -25.56
N ALA A 220 -7.38 10.34 -26.73
CA ALA A 220 -6.80 11.19 -27.76
C ALA A 220 -7.80 12.21 -28.33
N GLY A 221 -7.27 13.28 -28.90
CA GLY A 221 -8.05 14.24 -29.68
C GLY A 221 -8.33 13.73 -31.11
N ALA A 222 -9.32 14.34 -31.77
CA ALA A 222 -9.84 13.88 -33.07
C ALA A 222 -8.77 13.63 -34.15
N ASP A 223 -7.74 14.49 -34.23
CA ASP A 223 -6.68 14.33 -35.25
C ASP A 223 -5.87 13.06 -35.07
N LEU A 224 -5.59 12.67 -33.83
CA LEU A 224 -4.86 11.45 -33.52
C LEU A 224 -5.76 10.23 -33.65
N LEU A 225 -7.02 10.33 -33.24
CA LEU A 225 -8.01 9.25 -33.39
C LEU A 225 -8.23 8.87 -34.85
N ARG A 226 -8.32 9.84 -35.77
CA ARG A 226 -8.47 9.55 -37.20
C ARG A 226 -7.31 8.73 -37.77
N ARG A 227 -6.10 8.87 -37.23
CA ARG A 227 -4.96 8.02 -37.61
C ARG A 227 -5.06 6.62 -37.01
N LEU A 228 -5.59 6.51 -35.80
CA LEU A 228 -5.77 5.23 -35.09
C LEU A 228 -6.91 4.37 -35.66
N LEU A 229 -7.77 4.91 -36.51
CA LEU A 229 -8.74 4.12 -37.30
C LEU A 229 -8.05 3.14 -38.26
N ASP A 230 -6.80 3.40 -38.64
CA ASP A 230 -5.99 2.54 -39.49
C ASP A 230 -4.98 1.69 -38.68
N ASP A 231 -5.10 1.64 -37.34
CA ASP A 231 -4.23 0.80 -36.51
C ASP A 231 -4.35 -0.68 -36.93
N PRO A 232 -3.26 -1.47 -36.95
CA PRO A 232 -3.33 -2.88 -37.29
C PRO A 232 -4.24 -3.70 -36.36
N GLU A 233 -4.39 -3.27 -35.11
CA GLU A 233 -5.12 -4.01 -34.08
C GLU A 233 -6.57 -3.52 -33.96
N GLU A 234 -7.53 -4.43 -34.15
CA GLU A 234 -8.97 -4.15 -34.05
C GLU A 234 -9.39 -3.46 -32.74
N PRO A 235 -8.90 -3.88 -31.55
CA PRO A 235 -9.26 -3.19 -30.31
C PRO A 235 -8.90 -1.71 -30.29
N VAL A 236 -7.80 -1.32 -30.95
CA VAL A 236 -7.36 0.08 -31.02
C VAL A 236 -8.25 0.88 -31.97
N ARG A 237 -8.58 0.29 -33.14
CA ARG A 237 -9.51 0.90 -34.11
C ARG A 237 -10.88 1.14 -33.48
N GLN A 238 -11.41 0.15 -32.76
CA GLN A 238 -12.70 0.26 -32.08
C GLN A 238 -12.69 1.38 -31.04
N ALA A 239 -11.69 1.40 -30.14
CA ALA A 239 -11.55 2.45 -29.14
C ALA A 239 -11.44 3.85 -29.78
N ALA A 240 -10.75 3.97 -30.92
CA ALA A 240 -10.63 5.23 -31.64
C ALA A 240 -11.96 5.69 -32.27
N ALA A 241 -12.72 4.76 -32.85
CA ALA A 241 -14.04 5.03 -33.43
C ALA A 241 -15.05 5.45 -32.34
N ASP A 242 -15.10 4.71 -31.23
CA ASP A 242 -15.98 5.00 -30.09
C ASP A 242 -15.68 6.39 -29.53
N ARG A 243 -14.40 6.73 -29.33
CA ARG A 243 -14.01 8.04 -28.82
C ARG A 243 -14.31 9.18 -29.80
N LEU A 244 -14.21 8.95 -31.11
CA LEU A 244 -14.62 9.95 -32.12
C LEU A 244 -16.12 10.22 -32.08
N ALA A 245 -16.94 9.17 -31.93
CA ALA A 245 -18.38 9.33 -31.77
C ALA A 245 -18.72 10.14 -30.51
N GLU A 246 -18.09 9.82 -29.36
CA GLU A 246 -18.26 10.59 -28.12
C GLU A 246 -17.89 12.08 -28.29
N LEU A 247 -16.78 12.37 -28.98
CA LEU A 247 -16.37 13.76 -29.21
C LEU A 247 -17.37 14.52 -30.12
N ALA A 248 -17.97 13.84 -31.11
CA ALA A 248 -18.99 14.42 -31.96
C ALA A 248 -20.26 14.75 -31.15
N GLU A 249 -20.73 13.82 -30.32
CA GLU A 249 -21.88 14.03 -29.44
C GLU A 249 -21.65 15.19 -28.46
N LEU A 250 -20.45 15.26 -27.85
CA LEU A 250 -20.09 16.37 -26.95
C LEU A 250 -20.06 17.73 -27.67
N ALA A 251 -19.61 17.76 -28.93
CA ALA A 251 -19.60 18.98 -29.74
C ALA A 251 -21.02 19.44 -30.11
N GLU A 252 -21.92 18.51 -30.45
CA GLU A 252 -23.33 18.81 -30.71
C GLU A 252 -24.03 19.36 -29.47
N LEU A 253 -23.85 18.72 -28.32
CA LEU A 253 -24.41 19.18 -27.04
C LEU A 253 -23.90 20.58 -26.65
N ALA A 254 -22.62 20.87 -26.86
CA ALA A 254 -22.04 22.19 -26.61
C ALA A 254 -22.63 23.26 -27.56
N ALA A 255 -22.87 22.92 -28.82
CA ALA A 255 -23.50 23.82 -29.79
C ALA A 255 -24.94 24.17 -29.40
N MET A 256 -25.69 23.22 -28.83
CA MET A 256 -27.08 23.41 -28.37
C MET A 256 -27.20 24.26 -27.09
N THR A 257 -26.15 24.30 -26.27
CA THR A 257 -26.14 25.00 -24.96
C THR A 257 -25.46 26.37 -25.01
N THR A 258 -24.88 26.76 -26.14
CA THR A 258 -24.27 28.08 -26.33
C THR A 258 -25.39 29.13 -26.53
N PRO A 259 -25.53 30.15 -25.67
CA PRO A 259 -26.55 31.17 -25.84
C PRO A 259 -26.31 31.94 -27.15
N LEU A 260 -27.37 32.15 -27.93
CA LEU A 260 -27.35 33.08 -29.07
C LEU A 260 -26.80 34.44 -28.57
N PRO A 261 -25.79 35.03 -29.24
CA PRO A 261 -25.31 36.35 -28.85
C PRO A 261 -26.50 37.31 -28.90
N ALA A 262 -26.78 37.99 -27.78
CA ALA A 262 -27.86 38.97 -27.70
C ALA A 262 -27.72 39.94 -28.87
N GLU A 263 -28.74 39.96 -29.74
CA GLU A 263 -28.82 40.91 -30.84
C GLU A 263 -28.61 42.30 -30.25
N ARG A 264 -27.53 42.97 -30.66
CA ARG A 264 -27.38 44.39 -30.36
C ARG A 264 -28.54 45.05 -31.08
N ASN A 265 -29.51 45.57 -30.33
CA ASN A 265 -30.48 46.52 -30.85
C ASN A 265 -29.70 47.71 -31.44
N SER A 266 -29.39 47.62 -32.73
CA SER A 266 -29.28 48.77 -33.60
C SER A 266 -30.71 49.25 -33.86
N ASP A 267 -30.91 50.55 -33.72
CA ASP A 267 -32.16 51.31 -33.81
C ASP A 267 -32.77 51.57 -32.43
N VAL A 268 -32.92 52.83 -31.99
CA VAL A 268 -33.61 53.89 -32.71
C VAL A 268 -32.98 55.27 -32.44
N ASP A 269 -32.76 56.01 -33.53
CA ASP A 269 -32.60 57.47 -33.58
C ASP A 269 -33.60 58.22 -32.69
N ARG A 270 -33.12 59.14 -31.85
CA ARG A 270 -33.67 60.50 -31.65
C ARG A 270 -32.83 61.34 -30.70
#